data_AF-A0A7S1R2Q8-F1
#
_entry.id   AF-A0A7S1R2Q8-F1
#
_cell.length_a   1.000
_cell.length_b   1.000
_cell.length_c   1.000
_cell.angle_alpha   90.00
_cell.angle_beta   90.00
_cell.angle_gamma   90.00
#
_symmetry.space_group_name_H-M   'P 1'
#
loop_
_entity.id
_entity.type
_entity.pdbx_description
1 polymer ?
#
loop_
_entity_poly.entity_id
_entity_poly.type
_entity_poly.pdbx_seq_one_letter_code
_entity_poly.pdbx_strand_id
1 'polypeptide(L)'
;MPVPPRPAACLAALVCIAAVAHGVLVTDVRSRNAVTQASALQANASRLMMVSREDARSQDTFCDLAEDFFRSIVQGKCQTENKVTCVYASFPQCSDADVCNKRNGCGFVEDNRFVKFAGHHCKGIVGWDGGKPTGDFQLGCKPRLTHISIVILFVGALILVLASSWLCCCCRR
;
A
#
# COMPACT_ATOMS: atom_id res chain seq x y z
N MET A 1 -29.80 -45.26 -32.79
CA MET A 1 -29.03 -45.26 -31.52
C MET A 1 -28.56 -43.85 -31.26
N PRO A 2 -29.04 -43.16 -30.21
CA PRO A 2 -28.66 -41.78 -29.94
C PRO A 2 -27.26 -41.73 -29.32
N VAL A 3 -26.40 -40.85 -29.86
CA VAL A 3 -25.04 -40.60 -29.39
C VAL A 3 -25.10 -39.65 -28.19
N PRO A 4 -24.52 -39.98 -27.03
CA PRO A 4 -24.53 -39.07 -25.89
C PRO A 4 -23.60 -37.86 -26.14
N PRO A 5 -23.98 -36.65 -25.67
CA PRO A 5 -23.17 -35.45 -25.85
C PRO A 5 -21.89 -35.53 -25.02
N ARG A 6 -20.76 -35.15 -25.64
CA ARG A 6 -19.43 -35.13 -25.02
C ARG A 6 -19.24 -33.93 -24.07
N PRO A 7 -18.55 -34.09 -22.93
CA PRO A 7 -18.33 -33.04 -21.94
C PRO A 7 -17.21 -32.06 -22.37
N ALA A 8 -17.50 -31.18 -23.32
CA ALA A 8 -16.57 -30.11 -23.71
C ALA A 8 -16.49 -28.94 -22.70
N ALA A 9 -17.46 -28.85 -21.77
CA ALA A 9 -17.56 -27.73 -20.84
C ALA A 9 -16.57 -27.79 -19.64
N CYS A 10 -16.17 -28.98 -19.19
CA CYS A 10 -15.30 -29.10 -18.02
C CYS A 10 -13.82 -28.76 -18.29
N LEU A 11 -13.38 -28.82 -19.56
CA LEU A 11 -12.01 -28.44 -19.94
C LEU A 11 -11.79 -26.91 -19.89
N ALA A 12 -12.83 -26.11 -20.12
CA ALA A 12 -12.71 -24.64 -20.07
C ALA A 12 -12.54 -24.11 -18.63
N ALA A 13 -13.16 -24.75 -17.64
CA ALA A 13 -13.07 -24.32 -16.23
C ALA A 13 -11.67 -24.58 -15.61
N LEU A 14 -10.98 -25.64 -16.04
CA LEU A 14 -9.62 -25.98 -15.58
C LEU A 14 -8.56 -25.00 -16.09
N VAL A 15 -8.73 -24.42 -17.29
CA VAL A 15 -7.79 -23.44 -17.86
C VAL A 15 -7.84 -22.10 -17.10
N CYS A 16 -9.02 -21.69 -16.60
CA CYS A 16 -9.14 -20.47 -15.80
C CYS A 16 -8.42 -20.57 -14.44
N ILE A 17 -8.43 -21.74 -13.79
CA ILE A 17 -7.75 -21.92 -12.49
C ILE A 17 -6.23 -21.96 -12.65
N ALA A 18 -5.73 -22.55 -13.75
CA ALA A 18 -4.29 -22.55 -14.05
C ALA A 18 -3.76 -21.13 -14.36
N ALA A 19 -4.54 -20.29 -15.05
CA ALA A 19 -4.15 -18.90 -15.32
C ALA A 19 -4.03 -18.05 -14.04
N VAL A 20 -4.90 -18.27 -13.04
CA VAL A 20 -4.78 -17.58 -11.74
C VAL A 20 -3.58 -18.09 -10.93
N ALA A 21 -3.26 -19.39 -11.01
CA ALA A 21 -2.10 -19.96 -10.31
C ALA A 21 -0.75 -19.44 -10.85
N HIS A 22 -0.65 -19.20 -12.16
CA HIS A 22 0.57 -18.62 -12.74
C HIS A 22 0.72 -17.11 -12.46
N GLY A 23 -0.37 -16.36 -12.26
CA GLY A 23 -0.30 -14.94 -11.88
C GLY A 23 0.16 -14.70 -10.44
N VAL A 24 -0.16 -15.61 -9.51
CA VAL A 24 0.18 -15.48 -8.08
C VAL A 24 1.63 -15.91 -7.78
N LEU A 25 2.22 -16.80 -8.58
CA LEU A 25 3.60 -17.26 -8.38
C LEU A 25 4.68 -16.27 -8.86
N VAL A 26 4.35 -15.35 -9.77
CA VAL A 26 5.32 -14.35 -10.27
C VAL A 26 5.50 -13.18 -9.28
N THR A 27 4.56 -12.95 -8.36
CA THR A 27 4.71 -11.90 -7.33
C THR A 27 5.44 -12.38 -6.08
N ASP A 28 5.54 -13.69 -5.82
CA ASP A 28 6.20 -14.23 -4.61
C ASP A 28 7.74 -14.31 -4.74
N VAL A 29 8.27 -14.64 -5.92
CA VAL A 29 9.73 -14.78 -6.13
C VAL A 29 10.47 -13.44 -6.00
N ARG A 30 9.82 -12.31 -6.29
CA ARG A 30 10.40 -10.98 -6.05
C ARG A 30 10.51 -10.64 -4.55
N SER A 31 9.71 -11.27 -3.70
CA SER A 31 9.71 -11.06 -2.26
C SER A 31 10.84 -11.83 -1.55
N ARG A 32 11.13 -13.06 -1.97
CA ARG A 32 12.20 -13.86 -1.31
C ARG A 32 13.61 -13.32 -1.55
N ASN A 33 13.88 -12.75 -2.72
CA ASN A 33 15.19 -12.16 -3.01
C ASN A 33 15.46 -10.88 -2.21
N ALA A 34 14.42 -10.19 -1.72
CA ALA A 34 14.58 -9.04 -0.83
C ALA A 34 14.91 -9.46 0.62
N VAL A 35 14.47 -10.64 1.06
CA VAL A 35 14.65 -11.11 2.44
C VAL A 35 16.06 -11.64 2.68
N THR A 36 16.72 -12.26 1.69
CA THR A 36 18.12 -12.73 1.84
C THR A 36 19.17 -11.64 1.72
N GLN A 37 18.85 -10.46 1.16
CA GLN A 37 19.76 -9.29 1.21
C GLN A 37 19.67 -8.52 2.54
N ALA A 38 18.57 -8.66 3.28
CA ALA A 38 18.40 -7.98 4.57
C ALA A 38 19.35 -8.55 5.66
N SER A 39 19.64 -9.84 5.65
CA SER A 39 20.46 -10.48 6.69
C SER A 39 21.97 -10.24 6.54
N ALA A 40 22.48 -10.00 5.34
CA ALA A 40 23.90 -9.67 5.12
C ALA A 40 24.23 -8.19 5.42
N LEU A 41 23.27 -7.27 5.28
CA LEU A 41 23.40 -5.87 5.71
C LEU A 41 23.26 -5.70 7.23
N GLN A 42 22.55 -6.62 7.91
CA GLN A 42 22.28 -6.53 9.34
C GLN A 42 23.53 -6.76 10.22
N ALA A 43 24.56 -7.45 9.70
CA ALA A 43 25.83 -7.64 10.41
C ALA A 43 26.76 -6.41 10.40
N ASN A 44 26.64 -5.54 9.38
CA ASN A 44 27.38 -4.27 9.33
C ASN A 44 26.57 -3.08 9.91
N ALA A 45 25.25 -3.17 9.99
CA ALA A 45 24.39 -2.14 10.59
C ALA A 45 24.62 -1.96 12.10
N SER A 46 25.14 -2.97 12.80
CA SER A 46 25.36 -2.91 14.25
C SER A 46 26.45 -1.91 14.68
N ARG A 47 27.31 -1.45 13.76
CA ARG A 47 28.33 -0.42 14.06
C ARG A 47 27.92 1.01 13.69
N LEU A 48 26.77 1.20 13.04
CA LEU A 48 26.23 2.52 12.68
C LEU A 48 25.03 2.96 13.54
N MET A 49 24.52 2.09 14.42
CA MET A 49 23.39 2.41 15.32
C MET A 49 23.79 3.16 16.61
N MET A 50 24.88 3.92 16.59
CA MET A 50 25.15 4.98 17.57
C MET A 50 25.02 6.39 16.98
N VAL A 51 24.49 6.52 15.76
CA VAL A 51 23.90 7.78 15.33
C VAL A 51 22.52 7.90 15.97
N SER A 52 22.54 8.37 17.21
CA SER A 52 21.51 9.18 17.88
C SER A 52 20.05 8.71 17.81
N ARG A 53 19.67 7.83 18.75
CA ARG A 53 18.26 7.54 19.07
C ARG A 53 17.47 8.79 19.50
N GLU A 54 18.16 9.83 19.95
CA GLU A 54 17.55 11.11 20.33
C GLU A 54 17.16 11.93 19.09
N ASP A 55 17.98 11.92 18.03
CA ASP A 55 17.64 12.57 16.76
C ASP A 55 16.52 11.83 16.00
N ALA A 56 16.43 10.50 16.12
CA ALA A 56 15.33 9.74 15.52
C ALA A 56 13.97 10.09 16.17
N ARG A 57 13.92 10.26 17.50
CA ARG A 57 12.69 10.67 18.20
C ARG A 57 12.29 12.11 17.89
N SER A 58 13.25 13.02 17.77
CA SER A 58 12.96 14.41 17.42
C SER A 58 12.46 14.51 15.97
N GLN A 59 13.00 13.71 15.05
CA GLN A 59 12.56 13.63 13.67
C GLN A 59 11.15 13.05 13.53
N ASP A 60 10.79 12.02 14.30
CA ASP A 60 9.43 11.47 14.32
C ASP A 60 8.42 12.51 14.81
N THR A 61 8.73 13.22 15.91
CA THR A 61 7.85 14.26 16.46
C THR A 61 7.63 15.41 15.47
N PHE A 62 8.68 15.82 14.76
CA PHE A 62 8.57 16.85 13.73
C PHE A 62 7.75 16.36 12.53
N CYS A 63 7.88 15.09 12.16
CA CYS A 63 7.11 14.47 11.09
C CYS A 63 5.60 14.47 11.40
N ASP A 64 5.22 14.14 12.64
CA ASP A 64 3.84 14.22 13.14
C ASP A 64 3.29 15.64 13.01
N LEU A 65 4.06 16.64 13.48
CA LEU A 65 3.66 18.04 13.41
C LEU A 65 3.49 18.51 11.97
N ALA A 66 4.45 18.18 11.10
CA ALA A 66 4.41 18.54 9.69
C ALA A 66 3.19 17.90 9.01
N GLU A 67 2.92 16.63 9.27
CA GLU A 67 1.75 15.95 8.71
C GLU A 67 0.44 16.63 9.13
N ASP A 68 0.27 16.92 10.43
CA ASP A 68 -0.93 17.57 10.93
C ASP A 68 -1.11 18.98 10.35
N PHE A 69 -0.01 19.72 10.20
CA PHE A 69 -0.01 21.02 9.54
C PHE A 69 -0.46 20.92 8.08
N PHE A 70 0.13 20.01 7.30
CA PHE A 70 -0.25 19.82 5.89
C PHE A 70 -1.67 19.28 5.73
N ARG A 71 -2.13 18.38 6.61
CA ARG A 71 -3.52 17.91 6.64
C ARG A 71 -4.47 19.10 6.85
N SER A 72 -4.18 19.98 7.80
CA SER A 72 -5.00 21.17 8.06
C SER A 72 -5.03 22.12 6.86
N ILE A 73 -3.89 22.34 6.19
CA ILE A 73 -3.82 23.17 4.99
C ILE A 73 -4.64 22.56 3.85
N VAL A 74 -4.46 21.27 3.58
CA VAL A 74 -5.18 20.57 2.52
C VAL A 74 -6.67 20.58 2.79
N GLN A 75 -7.09 20.34 4.04
CA GLN A 75 -8.50 20.35 4.41
C GLN A 75 -9.13 21.75 4.26
N GLY A 76 -8.39 22.82 4.55
CA GLY A 76 -8.85 24.19 4.35
C GLY A 76 -8.83 24.65 2.88
N LYS A 77 -7.76 24.35 2.13
CA LYS A 77 -7.54 24.85 0.76
C LYS A 77 -8.19 24.00 -0.31
N CYS A 78 -8.18 22.67 -0.17
CA CYS A 78 -8.65 21.76 -1.20
C CYS A 78 -10.15 21.42 -1.08
N GLN A 79 -10.87 22.00 -0.10
CA GLN A 79 -12.31 21.81 0.12
C GLN A 79 -12.76 20.34 0.11
N THR A 80 -12.03 19.50 0.84
CA THR A 80 -12.30 18.05 0.90
C THR A 80 -13.59 17.78 1.67
N GLU A 81 -14.48 16.94 1.14
CA GLU A 81 -15.73 16.57 1.82
C GLU A 81 -15.46 15.70 3.06
N ASN A 82 -14.45 14.83 2.98
CA ASN A 82 -14.09 13.91 4.06
C ASN A 82 -12.84 14.39 4.80
N LYS A 83 -12.63 13.84 6.01
CA LYS A 83 -11.42 14.09 6.79
C LYS A 83 -10.19 13.59 6.03
N VAL A 84 -9.19 14.45 5.85
CA VAL A 84 -7.91 14.06 5.27
C VAL A 84 -7.14 13.20 6.28
N THR A 85 -6.77 12.00 5.87
CA THR A 85 -6.05 11.03 6.73
C THR A 85 -4.56 10.99 6.46
N CYS A 86 -4.12 11.35 5.25
CA CYS A 86 -2.70 11.41 4.95
C CYS A 86 -2.46 12.31 3.75
N VAL A 87 -1.33 13.01 3.77
CA VAL A 87 -0.85 13.82 2.65
C VAL A 87 0.47 13.20 2.18
N TYR A 88 0.61 13.00 0.88
CA TYR A 88 1.85 12.54 0.26
C TYR A 88 2.34 13.59 -0.72
N ALA A 89 3.56 14.08 -0.49
CA ALA A 89 4.15 15.15 -1.28
C ALA A 89 5.68 15.14 -1.15
N SER A 90 6.36 15.46 -2.24
CA SER A 90 7.81 15.66 -2.30
C SER A 90 8.08 17.14 -2.53
N PHE A 91 8.60 17.84 -1.53
CA PHE A 91 9.01 19.23 -1.66
C PHE A 91 10.47 19.29 -2.15
N PRO A 92 10.83 20.29 -2.98
CA PRO A 92 10.00 21.40 -3.49
C PRO A 92 9.17 21.07 -4.75
N GLN A 93 9.16 19.81 -5.18
CA GLN A 93 8.55 19.39 -6.46
C GLN A 93 7.01 19.49 -6.48
N CYS A 94 6.37 19.40 -5.32
CA CYS A 94 4.93 19.49 -5.16
C CYS A 94 4.51 20.91 -4.75
N SER A 95 3.63 21.54 -5.53
CA SER A 95 2.91 22.74 -5.10
C SER A 95 1.60 22.39 -4.37
N ASP A 96 1.04 23.34 -3.62
CA ASP A 96 -0.30 23.18 -3.01
C ASP A 96 -1.35 22.80 -4.05
N ALA A 97 -1.25 23.35 -5.26
CA ALA A 97 -2.17 23.06 -6.36
C ALA A 97 -2.01 21.63 -6.88
N ASP A 98 -0.78 21.09 -6.91
CA ASP A 98 -0.54 19.70 -7.29
C ASP A 98 -1.10 18.74 -6.26
N VAL A 99 -0.99 19.07 -4.97
CA VAL A 99 -1.58 18.28 -3.89
C VAL A 99 -3.11 18.27 -3.99
N CYS A 100 -3.75 19.43 -4.17
CA CYS A 100 -5.21 19.49 -4.31
C CYS A 100 -5.72 18.76 -5.57
N ASN A 101 -4.98 18.87 -6.68
CA ASN A 101 -5.37 18.26 -7.96
C ASN A 101 -4.82 16.84 -8.16
N LYS A 102 -4.11 16.28 -7.17
CA LYS A 102 -3.47 14.96 -7.21
C LYS A 102 -2.56 14.75 -8.42
N ARG A 103 -1.71 15.73 -8.73
CA ARG A 103 -0.79 15.72 -9.90
C ARG A 103 0.65 15.44 -9.49
N ASN A 104 1.47 14.99 -10.45
CA ASN A 104 2.91 14.78 -10.27
C ASN A 104 3.30 13.84 -9.12
N GLY A 105 2.42 12.90 -8.75
CA GLY A 105 2.65 12.02 -7.61
C GLY A 105 2.49 12.69 -6.25
N CYS A 106 1.94 13.91 -6.22
CA CYS A 106 1.54 14.64 -5.02
C CYS A 106 0.05 14.44 -4.80
N GLY A 107 -0.41 14.43 -3.55
CA GLY A 107 -1.84 14.33 -3.26
C GLY A 107 -2.14 14.06 -1.81
N PHE A 108 -3.38 13.71 -1.56
CA PHE A 108 -3.87 13.37 -0.24
C PHE A 108 -4.86 12.22 -0.32
N VAL A 109 -5.06 11.57 0.81
CA VAL A 109 -6.02 10.49 0.97
C VAL A 109 -7.04 10.86 2.03
N GLU A 110 -8.30 10.75 1.66
CA GLU A 110 -9.43 10.95 2.55
C GLU A 110 -9.74 9.69 3.34
N ASP A 111 -10.37 9.86 4.50
CA ASP A 111 -10.79 8.73 5.31
C ASP A 111 -11.76 7.83 4.54
N ASN A 112 -11.42 6.55 4.45
CA ASN A 112 -12.24 5.55 3.78
C ASN A 112 -12.48 4.37 4.72
N ARG A 113 -13.67 3.77 4.62
CA ARG A 113 -14.04 2.56 5.38
C ARG A 113 -13.21 1.33 4.98
N PHE A 114 -12.62 1.32 3.78
CA PHE A 114 -11.88 0.17 3.26
C PHE A 114 -10.37 0.24 3.47
N VAL A 115 -9.79 1.44 3.54
CA VAL A 115 -8.34 1.65 3.65
C VAL A 115 -8.09 2.66 4.76
N LYS A 116 -7.37 2.24 5.80
CA LYS A 116 -6.92 3.12 6.86
C LYS A 116 -5.41 3.34 6.73
N PHE A 117 -4.98 4.56 6.98
CA PHE A 117 -3.58 4.91 7.08
C PHE A 117 -3.28 5.02 8.56
N ALA A 118 -2.38 4.17 9.05
CA ALA A 118 -2.05 4.11 10.48
C ALA A 118 -0.78 4.87 10.83
N GLY A 119 -0.27 5.62 9.87
CA GLY A 119 0.87 6.48 10.05
C GLY A 119 1.43 6.96 8.72
N HIS A 120 2.46 7.73 8.88
CA HIS A 120 3.17 8.46 7.87
C HIS A 120 4.65 8.11 7.97
N HIS A 121 5.39 8.60 6.98
CA HIS A 121 6.83 8.60 7.03
C HIS A 121 7.31 9.87 6.37
N CYS A 122 8.31 10.46 7.01
CA CYS A 122 9.06 11.55 6.43
C CYS A 122 10.41 11.03 5.97
N LYS A 123 10.89 11.55 4.86
CA LYS A 123 12.26 11.35 4.40
C LYS A 123 12.88 12.70 4.05
N GLY A 124 14.18 12.78 4.22
CA GLY A 124 14.97 13.95 3.86
C GLY A 124 15.14 14.96 4.99
N ILE A 125 15.84 16.04 4.67
CA ILE A 125 16.17 17.12 5.61
C ILE A 125 15.13 18.21 5.44
N VAL A 126 14.49 18.59 6.54
CA VAL A 126 13.63 19.77 6.58
C VAL A 126 14.50 20.96 6.91
N GLY A 127 14.78 21.80 5.92
CA GLY A 127 15.16 23.18 6.17
C GLY A 127 13.91 24.05 6.21
N TRP A 128 13.99 25.12 6.97
CA TRP A 128 12.96 26.16 7.00
C TRP A 128 13.64 27.47 6.67
N ASP A 129 13.32 28.05 5.52
CA ASP A 129 13.85 29.35 5.12
C ASP A 129 12.71 30.25 4.66
N GLY A 130 12.59 31.42 5.28
CA GLY A 130 11.57 32.42 4.94
C GLY A 130 10.12 31.92 5.01
N GLY A 131 9.80 30.94 5.87
CA GLY A 131 8.45 30.38 6.02
C GLY A 131 8.06 29.33 4.98
N LYS A 132 9.01 28.86 4.16
CA LYS A 132 8.83 27.74 3.24
C LYS A 132 9.74 26.59 3.65
N PRO A 133 9.28 25.33 3.51
CA PRO A 133 10.14 24.18 3.67
C PRO A 133 11.18 24.20 2.54
N THR A 134 12.45 24.34 2.91
CA THR A 134 13.60 24.30 2.00
C THR A 134 14.38 23.01 2.23
N GLY A 135 14.42 22.14 1.24
CA GLY A 135 15.08 20.83 1.36
C GLY A 135 14.26 19.72 0.70
N ASP A 136 14.91 18.59 0.46
CA ASP A 136 14.31 17.41 -0.17
C ASP A 136 13.41 16.66 0.82
N PHE A 137 12.36 17.32 1.30
CA PHE A 137 11.43 16.74 2.26
C PHE A 137 10.32 15.97 1.55
N GLN A 138 10.18 14.69 1.88
CA GLN A 138 9.14 13.83 1.34
C GLN A 138 8.24 13.33 2.46
N LEU A 139 6.95 13.63 2.34
CA LEU A 139 5.87 13.05 3.13
C LEU A 139 5.27 11.88 2.37
N GLY A 140 5.16 10.74 3.04
CA GLY A 140 4.52 9.55 2.47
C GLY A 140 3.59 8.87 3.46
N CYS A 141 2.60 8.18 2.93
CA CYS A 141 1.62 7.45 3.71
C CYS A 141 2.05 5.99 3.90
N LYS A 142 1.92 5.46 5.12
CA LYS A 142 2.06 4.01 5.36
C LYS A 142 0.67 3.38 5.37
N PRO A 143 0.28 2.66 4.30
CA PRO A 143 -1.01 1.99 4.29
C PRO A 143 -1.03 0.91 5.37
N ARG A 144 -2.13 0.80 6.12
CA ARG A 144 -2.37 -0.31 7.03
C ARG A 144 -3.67 -1.01 6.62
N LEU A 145 -3.56 -2.30 6.30
CA LEU A 145 -4.73 -3.12 6.02
C LEU A 145 -5.63 -3.12 7.25
N THR A 146 -6.90 -2.80 7.04
CA THR A 146 -7.90 -2.89 8.10
C THR A 146 -8.21 -4.36 8.36
N HIS A 147 -8.64 -4.68 9.59
CA HIS A 147 -9.15 -6.02 9.90
C HIS A 147 -10.29 -6.42 8.96
N ILE A 148 -11.10 -5.46 8.50
CA ILE A 148 -12.18 -5.68 7.53
C ILE A 148 -11.63 -6.16 6.19
N SER A 149 -10.58 -5.52 5.66
CA SER A 149 -9.93 -5.94 4.41
C SER A 149 -9.41 -7.37 4.50
N ILE A 150 -8.82 -7.73 5.66
CA ILE A 150 -8.31 -9.08 5.92
C ILE A 150 -9.47 -10.09 5.91
N VAL A 151 -10.56 -9.80 6.62
CA VAL A 151 -11.75 -10.69 6.66
C VAL A 151 -12.33 -10.90 5.26
N ILE A 152 -12.47 -9.84 4.46
CA ILE A 152 -12.99 -9.94 3.09
C ILE A 152 -12.10 -10.84 2.23
N LEU A 153 -10.77 -10.72 2.35
CA LEU A 153 -9.83 -11.58 1.63
C LEU A 153 -9.99 -13.06 2.02
N PHE A 154 -10.11 -13.36 3.31
CA PHE A 154 -10.33 -14.73 3.78
C PHE A 154 -11.66 -15.31 3.32
N VAL A 155 -12.75 -14.54 3.41
CA VAL A 155 -14.07 -14.98 2.97
C VAL A 155 -14.09 -15.19 1.46
N GLY A 156 -13.52 -14.28 0.68
CA GLY A 156 -13.40 -14.41 -0.77
C GLY A 156 -12.60 -15.65 -1.19
N ALA A 157 -11.48 -15.92 -0.51
CA ALA A 157 -10.69 -17.11 -0.73
C ALA A 157 -11.46 -18.40 -0.40
N LEU A 158 -12.20 -18.42 0.71
CA LEU A 158 -13.00 -19.57 1.14
C LEU A 158 -14.14 -19.87 0.16
N ILE A 159 -14.84 -18.84 -0.34
CA ILE A 159 -15.89 -18.99 -1.36
C ILE A 159 -15.29 -19.54 -2.65
N LEU A 160 -14.12 -19.07 -3.08
CA LEU A 160 -13.43 -19.58 -4.27
C LEU A 160 -13.08 -21.07 -4.11
N VAL A 161 -12.59 -21.48 -2.94
CA VAL A 161 -12.27 -22.89 -2.66
C VAL A 161 -13.55 -23.74 -2.69
N LEU A 162 -14.62 -23.31 -2.01
CA LEU A 162 -15.89 -24.04 -1.99
C LEU A 162 -16.53 -24.14 -3.39
N ALA A 163 -16.55 -23.04 -4.14
CA ALA A 163 -17.06 -23.01 -5.50
C ALA A 163 -16.26 -23.92 -6.43
N SER A 164 -14.92 -23.92 -6.33
CA SER A 164 -14.07 -24.82 -7.11
C SER A 164 -14.32 -26.29 -6.76
N SER A 165 -14.54 -26.60 -5.48
CA SER A 165 -14.84 -27.95 -5.00
C SER A 165 -16.17 -28.46 -5.55
N TRP A 166 -17.21 -27.61 -5.53
CA TRP A 166 -18.52 -27.93 -6.07
C TRP A 166 -18.49 -28.10 -7.59
N LEU A 167 -17.80 -27.22 -8.31
CA LEU A 167 -17.62 -27.33 -9.76
C LEU A 167 -16.84 -28.60 -10.14
N CYS A 168 -15.77 -28.94 -9.42
CA CYS A 168 -15.01 -30.18 -9.66
C CYS A 168 -15.82 -31.45 -9.36
N CYS A 169 -16.64 -31.45 -8.30
CA CYS A 169 -17.50 -32.59 -7.96
C CYS A 169 -18.65 -32.77 -8.97
N CYS A 170 -19.25 -31.67 -9.45
CA CYS A 170 -20.32 -31.71 -10.46
C CYS A 170 -19.79 -32.03 -11.87
N CYS A 171 -18.54 -31.69 -12.20
CA CYS A 171 -17.89 -32.04 -13.46
C CYS A 171 -17.38 -33.49 -13.53
N ARG A 172 -17.25 -34.19 -12.39
CA ARG A 172 -16.73 -35.57 -12.32
C ARG A 172 -17.82 -36.64 -12.44
N ARG A 173 -19.08 -36.28 -12.19
CA ARG A 173 -20.24 -37.18 -12.29
C ARG A 173 -20.82 -37.16 -13.69
#